data_AF-A0A5Q2VH44-F1
#
_entry.id   AF-A0A5Q2VH44-F1
#
_cell.length_a   1.000
_cell.length_b   1.000
_cell.length_c   1.000
_cell.angle_alpha   90.00
_cell.angle_beta   90.00
_cell.angle_gamma   90.00
#
_symmetry.space_group_name_H-M   'P 1'
#
loop_
_entity.id
_entity.type
_entity.pdbx_description
1 polymer ?
#
loop_
_entity_poly.entity_id
_entity_poly.type
_entity_poly.pdbx_seq_one_letter_code
_entity_poly.pdbx_strand_id
1 'polypeptide(L)'
;MRKIFLACPYSHADENVVQERFLACNKVAADIIEAGHAVFSQVTMSHPINLQLAKTDKAEIGKMWAPVDALFLDLMEELVILDLAGWDKSAGIKREIEFYQSRNQRVSLWSEVEYEFK
;
A
#
# COMPACT_ATOMS: atom_id res chain seq x y z
N MET A 1 13.68 -13.09 -6.06
CA MET A 1 12.30 -12.58 -6.02
C MET A 1 12.20 -11.65 -4.83
N ARG A 2 11.86 -10.37 -5.04
CA ARG A 2 11.65 -9.39 -3.95
C ARG A 2 10.32 -9.69 -3.24
N LYS A 3 10.19 -9.32 -1.95
CA LYS A 3 8.95 -9.41 -1.16
C LYS A 3 8.52 -8.02 -0.72
N ILE A 4 7.63 -7.42 -1.49
CA ILE A 4 7.33 -6.00 -1.41
C ILE A 4 5.99 -5.79 -0.73
N PHE A 5 5.96 -4.95 0.31
CA PHE A 5 4.73 -4.31 0.75
C PHE A 5 4.53 -3.05 -0.09
N LEU A 6 3.45 -3.00 -0.87
CA LEU A 6 3.10 -1.84 -1.68
C LEU A 6 2.06 -0.99 -0.93
N ALA A 7 2.53 0.15 -0.42
CA ALA A 7 1.70 1.16 0.23
C ALA A 7 1.24 2.22 -0.77
N CYS A 8 0.02 2.72 -0.60
CA CYS A 8 -0.56 3.76 -1.44
C CYS A 8 -1.50 4.63 -0.58
N PRO A 9 -1.50 5.97 -0.75
CA PRO A 9 -2.50 6.79 -0.07
C PRO A 9 -3.89 6.36 -0.52
N TYR A 10 -4.79 6.14 0.44
CA TYR A 10 -6.13 5.61 0.15
C TYR A 10 -7.21 6.66 0.39
N SER A 11 -7.48 6.99 1.66
CA SER A 11 -8.63 7.81 2.04
C SER A 11 -8.61 9.21 1.43
N HIS A 12 -9.77 9.61 0.89
CA HIS A 12 -10.03 10.95 0.37
C HIS A 12 -11.53 11.28 0.53
N ALA A 13 -11.88 12.56 0.50
CA ALA A 13 -13.29 13.00 0.57
C ALA A 13 -14.04 12.74 -0.74
N ASP A 14 -13.34 12.86 -1.86
CA ASP A 14 -13.82 12.53 -3.21
C ASP A 14 -13.58 11.05 -3.52
N GLU A 15 -14.65 10.32 -3.82
CA GLU A 15 -14.62 8.89 -4.17
C GLU A 15 -13.90 8.63 -5.50
N ASN A 16 -13.90 9.59 -6.44
CA ASN A 16 -13.17 9.45 -7.69
C ASN A 16 -11.65 9.37 -7.43
N VAL A 17 -11.15 10.18 -6.50
CA VAL A 17 -9.74 10.13 -6.08
C VAL A 17 -9.39 8.80 -5.42
N VAL A 18 -10.31 8.24 -4.63
CA VAL A 18 -10.12 6.89 -4.03
C VAL A 18 -10.04 5.83 -5.13
N GLN A 19 -10.93 5.90 -6.12
CA GLN A 19 -10.96 4.98 -7.25
C GLN A 19 -9.69 5.09 -8.12
N GLU A 20 -9.24 6.29 -8.42
CA GLU A 20 -8.01 6.55 -9.17
C GLU A 20 -6.78 5.98 -8.46
N ARG A 21 -6.67 6.21 -7.14
CA ARG A 21 -5.59 5.63 -6.30
C ARG A 21 -5.61 4.11 -6.30
N PHE A 22 -6.80 3.51 -6.21
CA PHE A 22 -6.97 2.06 -6.30
C PHE A 22 -6.49 1.51 -7.65
N LEU A 23 -6.93 2.12 -8.76
CA LEU A 23 -6.51 1.69 -10.11
C LEU A 23 -5.01 1.87 -10.34
N ALA A 24 -4.43 2.98 -9.89
CA ALA A 24 -3.00 3.21 -9.96
C ALA A 24 -2.21 2.17 -9.14
N CYS A 25 -2.69 1.83 -7.94
CA CYS A 25 -2.09 0.79 -7.10
C CYS A 25 -2.15 -0.60 -7.78
N ASN A 26 -3.28 -0.93 -8.42
CA ASN A 26 -3.41 -2.18 -9.19
C ASN A 26 -2.42 -2.25 -10.34
N LYS A 27 -2.22 -1.14 -11.07
CA LYS A 27 -1.25 -1.09 -12.16
C LYS A 27 0.16 -1.36 -11.65
N VAL A 28 0.59 -0.67 -10.59
CA VAL A 28 1.93 -0.86 -10.02
C VAL A 28 2.12 -2.28 -9.47
N ALA A 29 1.10 -2.84 -8.83
CA ALA A 29 1.12 -4.23 -8.38
C ALA A 29 1.30 -5.20 -9.56
N ALA A 30 0.61 -4.95 -10.69
CA ALA A 30 0.77 -5.76 -11.90
C ALA A 30 2.19 -5.64 -12.47
N ASP A 31 2.75 -4.43 -12.57
CA ASP A 31 4.11 -4.19 -13.06
C ASP A 31 5.15 -4.96 -12.20
N ILE A 32 4.98 -4.96 -10.86
CA ILE A 32 5.84 -5.73 -9.93
C ILE A 32 5.71 -7.25 -10.13
N ILE A 33 4.49 -7.75 -10.36
CA ILE A 33 4.22 -9.18 -10.60
C ILE A 33 4.83 -9.62 -11.92
N GLU A 34 4.67 -8.83 -12.99
CA GLU A 34 5.24 -9.10 -14.31
C GLU A 34 6.78 -9.17 -14.27
N ALA A 35 7.40 -8.36 -13.40
CA ALA A 35 8.85 -8.41 -13.12
C ALA A 35 9.30 -9.64 -12.30
N GLY A 36 8.39 -10.55 -11.93
CA GLY A 36 8.72 -11.78 -11.20
C GLY A 36 8.99 -11.55 -9.71
N HIS A 37 8.30 -10.60 -9.10
CA HIS A 37 8.41 -10.28 -7.67
C HIS A 37 7.10 -10.54 -6.92
N ALA A 38 7.21 -10.84 -5.63
CA ALA A 38 6.06 -10.98 -4.75
C ALA A 38 5.66 -9.61 -4.22
N VAL A 39 4.38 -9.29 -4.26
CA VAL A 39 3.83 -8.03 -3.76
C VAL A 39 2.59 -8.27 -2.92
N PHE A 40 2.56 -7.67 -1.74
CA PHE A 40 1.34 -7.42 -1.00
C PHE A 40 0.88 -5.98 -1.31
N SER A 41 -0.12 -5.85 -2.18
CA SER A 41 -0.71 -4.55 -2.52
C SER A 41 -1.91 -4.26 -1.62
N GLN A 42 -1.68 -3.47 -0.58
CA GLN A 42 -2.65 -3.25 0.49
C GLN A 42 -3.96 -2.67 -0.04
N VAL A 43 -3.88 -1.62 -0.88
CA VAL A 43 -5.07 -0.96 -1.44
C VAL A 43 -5.77 -1.85 -2.47
N THR A 44 -5.02 -2.59 -3.29
CA THR A 44 -5.60 -3.54 -4.26
C THR A 44 -6.47 -4.59 -3.55
N MET A 45 -6.01 -5.10 -2.42
CA MET A 45 -6.75 -6.10 -1.65
C MET A 45 -7.88 -5.47 -0.83
N SER A 46 -7.59 -4.36 -0.12
CA SER A 46 -8.52 -3.80 0.85
C SER A 46 -9.69 -3.06 0.21
N HIS A 47 -9.49 -2.36 -0.91
CA HIS A 47 -10.53 -1.56 -1.55
C HIS A 47 -11.81 -2.34 -1.90
N PRO A 48 -11.77 -3.45 -2.67
CA PRO A 48 -12.99 -4.21 -3.00
C PRO A 48 -13.66 -4.82 -1.76
N ILE A 49 -12.89 -5.19 -0.74
CA ILE A 49 -13.42 -5.70 0.54
C ILE A 49 -14.12 -4.58 1.32
N ASN A 50 -13.53 -3.38 1.35
CA ASN A 50 -14.10 -2.21 2.00
C ASN A 50 -15.46 -1.83 1.41
N LEU A 51 -15.68 -2.04 0.11
CA LEU A 51 -17.00 -1.86 -0.52
C LEU A 51 -18.05 -2.83 0.03
N GLN A 52 -17.65 -4.03 0.46
CA GLN A 52 -18.55 -4.99 1.13
C GLN A 52 -18.79 -4.64 2.61
N LEU A 53 -17.94 -3.79 3.19
CA LEU A 53 -18.03 -3.29 4.57
C LEU A 53 -18.74 -1.93 4.66
N ALA A 54 -19.54 -1.55 3.65
CA ALA A 54 -20.18 -0.23 3.58
C ALA A 54 -21.11 0.13 4.77
N LYS A 55 -21.51 -0.86 5.58
CA LYS A 55 -22.30 -0.67 6.81
C LYS A 55 -21.45 -0.41 8.07
N THR A 56 -20.13 -0.60 7.97
CA THR A 56 -19.17 -0.42 9.06
C THR A 56 -18.58 0.99 8.97
N ASP A 57 -18.41 1.65 10.12
CA ASP A 57 -17.78 2.97 10.16
C ASP A 57 -16.32 2.90 9.66
N LYS A 58 -15.86 3.95 8.97
CA LYS A 58 -14.51 4.01 8.39
C LYS A 58 -13.41 3.87 9.43
N ALA A 59 -13.59 4.39 10.65
CA ALA A 59 -12.62 4.24 11.72
C ALA A 59 -12.53 2.79 12.23
N GLU A 60 -13.66 2.08 12.27
CA GLU A 60 -13.69 0.66 12.64
C GLU A 60 -13.08 -0.21 11.55
N ILE A 61 -13.32 0.09 10.26
CA ILE A 61 -12.64 -0.58 9.14
C ILE A 61 -11.11 -0.45 9.28
N GLY A 62 -10.60 0.74 9.61
CA GLY A 62 -9.17 0.94 9.84
C GLY A 62 -8.60 0.08 10.99
N LYS A 63 -9.36 -0.09 12.08
CA LYS A 63 -8.96 -0.98 13.20
C LYS A 63 -8.97 -2.46 12.80
N MET A 64 -9.90 -2.87 11.93
CA MET A 64 -9.97 -4.24 11.42
C MET A 64 -8.79 -4.56 10.50
N TRP A 65 -8.33 -3.62 9.69
CA TRP A 65 -7.16 -3.79 8.82
C TRP A 65 -5.83 -3.78 9.57
N ALA A 66 -5.70 -3.01 10.66
CA ALA A 66 -4.46 -2.88 11.40
C ALA A 66 -3.72 -4.20 11.73
N PRO A 67 -4.37 -5.25 12.30
CA PRO A 67 -3.68 -6.52 12.57
C PRO A 67 -3.36 -7.31 11.29
N VAL A 68 -4.13 -7.13 10.21
CA VAL A 68 -3.86 -7.77 8.91
C VAL A 68 -2.65 -7.12 8.25
N ASP A 69 -2.63 -5.79 8.19
CA ASP A 69 -1.51 -5.02 7.67
C ASP A 69 -0.24 -5.33 8.47
N ALA A 70 -0.31 -5.41 9.80
CA ALA A 70 0.82 -5.77 10.66
C ALA A 70 1.42 -7.15 10.33
N LEU A 71 0.59 -8.15 10.01
CA LEU A 71 1.05 -9.47 9.59
C LEU A 71 1.84 -9.38 8.28
N PHE A 72 1.32 -8.68 7.27
CA PHE A 72 2.00 -8.58 5.98
C PHE A 72 3.25 -7.69 6.06
N LEU A 73 3.22 -6.63 6.87
CA LEU A 73 4.39 -5.81 7.14
C LEU A 73 5.56 -6.66 7.68
N ASP A 74 5.29 -7.57 8.61
CA ASP A 74 6.30 -8.47 9.19
C ASP A 74 6.82 -9.53 8.20
N LEU A 75 5.98 -10.00 7.27
CA LEU A 75 6.32 -11.04 6.30
C LEU A 75 7.07 -10.51 5.07
N MET A 76 6.91 -9.23 4.73
CA MET A 76 7.57 -8.60 3.59
C MET A 76 8.96 -8.06 3.98
N GLU A 77 9.85 -7.92 2.99
CA GLU A 77 11.26 -7.58 3.22
C GLU A 77 11.59 -6.12 2.89
N GLU A 78 10.69 -5.44 2.18
CA GLU A 78 10.83 -4.03 1.82
C GLU A 78 9.47 -3.34 1.62
N LEU A 79 9.49 -2.01 1.74
CA LEU A 79 8.36 -1.13 1.50
C LEU A 79 8.60 -0.34 0.21
N VAL A 80 7.60 -0.40 -0.68
CA VAL A 80 7.49 0.50 -1.83
C VAL A 80 6.25 1.36 -1.63
N ILE A 81 6.42 2.68 -1.71
CA ILE A 81 5.35 3.65 -1.56
C ILE A 81 5.00 4.16 -2.95
N LEU A 82 3.75 3.94 -3.37
CA LEU A 82 3.19 4.61 -4.53
C LEU A 82 2.94 6.09 -4.16
N ASP A 83 3.88 6.93 -4.57
CA ASP A 83 4.04 8.33 -4.16
C ASP A 83 3.08 9.31 -4.85
N LEU A 84 1.80 8.92 -4.95
CA LEU A 84 0.71 9.78 -5.43
C LEU A 84 0.45 10.95 -4.47
N ALA A 85 -0.15 12.02 -4.99
CA ALA A 85 -0.46 13.22 -4.21
C ALA A 85 -1.15 12.89 -2.86
N GLY A 86 -0.52 13.34 -1.78
CA GLY A 86 -0.97 13.14 -0.40
C GLY A 86 -0.39 11.91 0.32
N TRP A 87 0.52 11.14 -0.30
CA TRP A 87 1.24 10.04 0.36
C TRP A 87 1.99 10.51 1.61
N ASP A 88 2.63 11.68 1.54
CA ASP A 88 3.43 12.35 2.57
C ASP A 88 2.61 12.79 3.79
N LYS A 89 1.29 12.89 3.61
CA LYS A 89 0.32 13.26 4.67
C LYS A 89 -0.32 12.04 5.31
N SER A 90 -0.16 10.84 4.75
CA SER A 90 -0.78 9.64 5.27
C SER A 90 -0.12 9.18 6.58
N ALA A 91 -0.87 9.21 7.68
CA ALA A 91 -0.40 8.69 8.96
C ALA A 91 -0.14 7.16 8.93
N GLY A 92 -0.85 6.42 8.06
CA GLY A 92 -0.59 4.99 7.85
C GLY A 92 0.79 4.76 7.24
N ILE A 93 1.07 5.43 6.12
CA ILE A 93 2.35 5.33 5.40
C ILE A 93 3.51 5.74 6.30
N LYS A 94 3.37 6.79 7.11
CA LYS A 94 4.41 7.19 8.08
C LYS A 94 4.76 6.07 9.05
N ARG A 95 3.76 5.38 9.61
CA ARG A 95 4.00 4.24 10.52
C ARG A 95 4.66 3.07 9.79
N GLU A 96 4.28 2.82 8.54
CA GLU A 96 4.89 1.76 7.72
C GLU A 96 6.36 2.09 7.42
N ILE A 97 6.68 3.34 7.08
CA ILE A 97 8.06 3.81 6.91
C ILE A 97 8.87 3.57 8.19
N GLU A 98 8.37 4.03 9.33
CA GLU A 98 9.03 3.85 10.64
C GLU A 98 9.24 2.36 10.97
N PHE A 99 8.26 1.51 10.65
CA PHE A 99 8.32 0.07 10.87
C PHE A 99 9.50 -0.57 10.11
N TYR A 100 9.70 -0.26 8.83
CA TYR A 100 10.80 -0.84 8.05
C TYR A 100 12.15 -0.17 8.34
N GLN A 101 12.18 1.15 8.54
CA GLN A 101 13.41 1.87 8.89
C GLN A 101 13.99 1.40 10.22
N SER A 102 13.16 1.14 11.23
CA SER A 102 13.62 0.61 12.52
C SER A 102 14.24 -0.79 12.44
N ARG A 103 14.00 -1.51 11.33
CA ARG A 103 14.55 -2.85 11.03
C ARG A 103 15.69 -2.82 10.02
N ASN A 104 16.17 -1.64 9.62
CA ASN A 104 17.14 -1.46 8.53
C ASN A 104 16.70 -2.13 7.22
N GLN A 105 15.39 -2.19 6.97
CA GLN A 105 14.82 -2.71 5.74
C GLN A 105 14.61 -1.59 4.72
N ARG A 106 14.58 -1.97 3.44
CA ARG A 106 14.50 -1.02 2.33
C ARG A 106 13.14 -0.33 2.32
N VAL A 107 13.15 1.00 2.15
CA VAL A 107 11.98 1.85 1.93
C VAL A 107 12.27 2.70 0.70
N SER A 108 11.38 2.69 -0.30
CA SER A 108 11.56 3.44 -1.55
C SER A 108 10.26 4.07 -2.03
N LEU A 109 10.36 5.19 -2.75
CA LEU A 109 9.23 5.73 -3.52
C LEU A 109 9.17 5.03 -4.89
N TRP A 110 7.97 4.73 -5.38
CA TRP A 110 7.80 4.06 -6.67
C TRP A 110 8.46 4.83 -7.81
N SER A 111 8.30 6.16 -7.84
CA SER A 111 8.95 7.02 -8.84
C SER A 111 10.48 6.91 -8.89
N GLU A 112 11.11 6.49 -7.80
CA GLU A 112 12.55 6.30 -7.69
C GLU A 112 13.01 4.90 -8.08
N VAL A 113 12.12 3.90 -8.05
CA VAL A 113 12.51 2.48 -8.26
C VAL A 113 11.77 1.79 -9.39
N GLU A 114 10.84 2.45 -10.08
CA GLU A 114 10.08 1.89 -11.21
C GLU A 114 11.01 1.24 -12.26
N TYR A 115 12.18 1.83 -12.51
CA TYR A 115 13.14 1.31 -13.49
C TYR A 115 13.72 -0.06 -13.11
N GLU A 116 13.63 -0.48 -11.85
CA GLU A 116 14.10 -1.79 -11.37
C GLU A 116 13.18 -2.94 -11.75
N PHE A 117 11.99 -2.63 -12.27
CA PHE A 117 10.92 -3.59 -12.61
C PHE A 117 10.70 -3.69 -14.13
N LYS A 118 11.62 -3.15 -14.94
CA LYS A 118 11.58 -3.17 -16.42
C LYS A 118 12.52 -4.21 -17.02
#